data_AF-R6PKG8-F1
#
_entry.id   AF-R6PKG8-F1
#
_cell.length_a   1.000
_cell.length_b   1.000
_cell.length_c   1.000
_cell.angle_alpha   90.00
_cell.angle_beta   90.00
_cell.angle_gamma   90.00
#
_symmetry.space_group_name_H-M   'P 1'
#
loop_
_entity.id
_entity.type
_entity.pdbx_description
1 polymer ?
#
loop_
_entity_poly.entity_id
_entity_poly.type
_entity_poly.pdbx_seq_one_letter_code
_entity_poly.pdbx_strand_id
1 'polypeptide(L)'
;MKEKFYEKTWFTILTLICVFPIGLILMWKNKKFNIPTRIVITILGVFIIFCIMGGSKGSTENNNTKQTIAITTTEANVNEEQSEITTAKPNTSSKVDEISRQAKNDAKNIDVEKTIEAINFIKENYPNYFASNEVMEKTMYYGYLLEYGYKNKNNNYADLGMDAYQVVKYVYRGAEKVEDISTQENLKQIVKDLDRIK
;
A
#
# COMPACT_ATOMS: atom_id res chain seq x y z
N MET A 1 39.97 9.50 -17.09
CA MET A 1 39.03 9.21 -18.19
C MET A 1 38.32 10.50 -18.57
N LYS A 2 38.22 10.84 -19.86
CA LYS A 2 37.43 12.00 -20.30
C LYS A 2 35.95 11.65 -20.20
N GLU A 3 35.15 12.52 -19.59
CA GLU A 3 33.69 12.36 -19.57
C GLU A 3 33.15 12.24 -20.99
N LYS A 4 32.32 11.23 -21.24
CA LYS A 4 31.67 11.06 -22.55
C LYS A 4 30.61 12.14 -22.72
N PHE A 5 30.29 12.52 -23.96
CA PHE A 5 29.39 13.63 -24.23
C PHE A 5 28.01 13.48 -23.55
N TYR A 6 27.51 12.23 -23.40
CA TYR A 6 26.24 11.93 -22.74
C TYR A 6 26.27 12.02 -21.20
N GLU A 7 27.45 12.14 -20.61
CA GLU A 7 27.66 12.32 -19.16
C GLU A 7 27.75 13.79 -18.78
N LYS A 8 27.78 14.69 -19.78
CA LYS A 8 27.87 16.12 -19.54
C LYS A 8 26.50 16.67 -19.09
N THR A 9 26.52 17.54 -18.10
CA THR A 9 25.31 18.15 -17.52
C THR A 9 24.48 18.90 -18.55
N TRP A 10 25.12 19.66 -19.45
CA TRP A 10 24.42 20.38 -20.53
C TRP A 10 23.68 19.44 -21.48
N PHE A 11 24.24 18.26 -21.77
CA PHE A 11 23.60 17.25 -22.62
C PHE A 11 22.41 16.59 -21.90
N THR A 12 22.51 16.36 -20.58
CA THR A 12 21.41 15.84 -19.77
C THR A 12 20.23 16.83 -19.72
N ILE A 13 20.52 18.12 -19.59
CA ILE A 13 19.50 19.18 -19.62
C ILE A 13 18.86 19.27 -21.01
N LEU A 14 19.68 19.21 -22.07
CA LEU A 14 19.19 19.23 -23.46
C LEU A 14 18.24 18.05 -23.77
N THR A 15 18.59 16.83 -23.34
CA THR A 15 17.73 15.65 -23.57
C THR A 15 16.50 15.64 -22.68
N LEU A 16 16.54 16.24 -21.50
CA LEU A 16 15.36 16.40 -20.63
C LEU A 16 14.29 17.29 -21.28
N ILE A 17 14.70 18.31 -22.04
CA ILE A 17 13.80 19.22 -22.76
C ILE A 17 13.32 18.61 -24.08
N CYS A 18 14.22 18.03 -24.89
CA CYS A 18 13.85 17.49 -26.21
C CYS A 18 13.16 16.13 -26.16
N VAL A 19 13.55 15.24 -25.24
CA VAL A 19 13.06 13.85 -25.17
C VAL A 19 12.92 13.44 -23.70
N PHE A 20 11.83 13.89 -23.09
CA PHE A 20 11.53 13.70 -21.68
C PHE A 20 11.85 12.29 -21.12
N PRO A 21 11.44 11.16 -21.74
CA PRO A 21 11.73 9.84 -21.18
C PRO A 21 13.23 9.51 -21.14
N ILE A 22 13.99 9.92 -22.16
CA ILE A 22 15.43 9.61 -22.26
C ILE A 22 16.24 10.52 -21.34
N GLY A 23 15.90 11.81 -21.27
CA GLY A 23 16.57 12.76 -20.37
C GLY A 23 16.38 12.40 -18.89
N LEU A 24 15.21 11.89 -18.52
CA LEU A 24 14.93 11.41 -17.17
C LEU A 24 15.86 10.23 -16.80
N ILE A 25 15.95 9.21 -17.65
CA ILE A 25 16.82 8.05 -17.44
C ILE A 25 18.29 8.50 -17.29
N LEU A 26 18.74 9.43 -18.14
CA LEU A 26 20.09 9.98 -18.08
C LEU A 26 20.38 10.73 -16.77
N MET A 27 19.42 11.51 -16.27
CA MET A 27 19.53 12.23 -15.00
C MET A 27 19.76 11.28 -13.82
N TRP A 28 19.03 10.16 -13.79
CA TRP A 28 19.18 9.14 -12.75
C TRP A 28 20.50 8.37 -12.88
N LYS A 29 20.93 8.09 -14.11
CA LYS A 29 22.20 7.37 -14.38
C LYS A 29 23.43 8.18 -14.02
N ASN A 30 23.45 9.47 -14.38
CA ASN A 30 24.63 10.32 -14.19
C ASN A 30 24.81 10.74 -12.72
N LYS A 31 23.79 10.56 -11.88
CA LYS A 31 23.76 10.90 -10.45
C LYS A 31 24.34 12.29 -10.06
N LYS A 32 24.43 13.24 -11.01
CA LYS A 32 25.05 14.56 -10.80
C LYS A 32 24.20 15.54 -9.97
N PHE A 33 22.91 15.27 -9.81
CA PHE A 33 21.96 16.14 -9.10
C PHE A 33 21.59 15.58 -7.72
N ASN A 34 21.24 16.43 -6.77
CA ASN A 34 20.75 15.96 -5.46
C ASN A 34 19.43 15.19 -5.60
N ILE A 35 19.23 14.16 -4.77
CA ILE A 35 18.01 13.35 -4.72
C ILE A 35 16.72 14.21 -4.72
N PRO A 36 16.58 15.26 -3.88
CA PRO A 36 15.40 16.12 -3.91
C PRO A 36 15.19 16.82 -5.26
N THR A 37 16.26 17.32 -5.88
CA THR A 37 16.20 17.98 -7.20
C THR A 37 15.68 17.01 -8.28
N ARG A 38 16.11 15.73 -8.24
CA ARG A 38 15.65 14.71 -9.19
C ARG A 38 14.18 14.38 -9.03
N ILE A 39 13.68 14.34 -7.79
CA ILE A 39 12.27 14.08 -7.48
C ILE A 39 11.40 15.21 -8.04
N VAL A 40 11.77 16.47 -7.78
CA VAL A 40 11.02 17.66 -8.25
C VAL A 40 10.93 17.69 -9.79
N ILE A 41 12.04 17.46 -10.49
CA ILE A 41 12.07 17.44 -11.97
C ILE A 41 11.21 16.31 -12.54
N THR A 42 11.25 15.13 -11.91
CA THR A 42 10.45 13.97 -12.34
C THR A 42 8.95 14.26 -12.23
N ILE A 43 8.52 14.82 -11.09
CA ILE A 43 7.11 15.18 -10.84
C ILE A 43 6.64 16.25 -11.84
N LEU A 44 7.44 17.31 -12.03
CA LEU A 44 7.08 18.42 -12.91
C LEU A 44 6.90 17.99 -14.36
N GLY A 45 7.77 17.12 -14.86
CA GLY A 45 7.65 16.65 -16.24
C GLY A 45 6.50 15.66 -16.48
N VAL A 46 6.19 14.80 -15.50
CA VAL A 46 4.99 13.93 -15.58
C VAL A 46 3.71 14.77 -15.53
N PHE A 47 3.68 15.82 -14.69
CA PHE A 47 2.56 16.76 -14.60
C PHE A 47 2.33 17.50 -15.92
N ILE A 48 3.40 17.99 -16.57
CA ILE A 48 3.30 18.63 -17.89
C ILE A 48 2.72 17.68 -18.94
N ILE A 49 3.18 16.41 -18.99
CA ILE A 49 2.65 15.41 -19.92
C ILE A 49 1.16 15.14 -19.66
N PHE A 50 0.76 15.05 -18.39
CA PHE A 50 -0.63 14.83 -18.00
C PHE A 50 -1.54 16.02 -18.38
N CYS A 51 -1.06 17.26 -18.22
CA CYS A 51 -1.79 18.46 -18.62
C CYS A 51 -2.00 18.56 -20.14
N ILE A 52 -1.08 18.03 -20.95
CA ILE A 52 -1.18 18.09 -22.41
C ILE A 52 -2.15 17.01 -22.95
N MET A 53 -2.33 15.90 -22.23
CA MET A 53 -3.20 14.79 -22.64
C MET A 53 -4.64 14.89 -22.08
N GLY A 54 -4.88 15.75 -21.10
CA GLY A 54 -6.15 15.87 -20.37
C GLY A 54 -7.18 16.85 -20.96
N GLY A 55 -7.39 16.84 -22.28
CA GLY A 55 -8.36 17.72 -22.94
C GLY A 55 -9.40 16.97 -23.80
N SER A 56 -10.61 16.73 -23.27
CA SER A 56 -11.94 16.87 -23.95
C SER A 56 -13.04 15.94 -23.39
N LYS A 57 -14.19 16.57 -23.02
CA LYS A 57 -15.62 16.12 -23.00
C LYS A 57 -15.99 14.86 -22.20
N GLY A 58 -17.05 14.79 -21.40
CA GLY A 58 -18.23 15.61 -21.18
C GLY A 58 -19.40 14.71 -20.75
N SER A 59 -20.15 15.13 -19.73
CA SER A 59 -21.56 14.80 -19.41
C SER A 59 -21.98 13.35 -19.03
N THR A 60 -22.61 13.19 -17.87
CA THR A 60 -24.07 12.95 -17.70
C THR A 60 -24.42 12.17 -16.42
N GLU A 61 -25.22 12.86 -15.60
CA GLU A 61 -26.34 12.44 -14.71
C GLU A 61 -26.28 11.20 -13.79
N ASN A 62 -26.50 11.53 -12.51
CA ASN A 62 -27.37 10.90 -11.50
C ASN A 62 -28.17 9.64 -11.89
N ASN A 63 -28.19 8.66 -10.98
CA ASN A 63 -29.39 8.41 -10.17
C ASN A 63 -29.08 7.56 -8.93
N ASN A 64 -29.67 8.00 -7.82
CA ASN A 64 -29.74 7.35 -6.51
C ASN A 64 -30.60 6.09 -6.61
N THR A 65 -30.20 4.96 -6.03
CA THR A 65 -31.13 3.95 -5.48
C THR A 65 -30.43 3.09 -4.43
N LYS A 66 -31.06 3.05 -3.24
CA LYS A 66 -30.77 2.18 -2.08
C LYS A 66 -30.45 0.74 -2.48
N GLN A 67 -29.44 0.13 -1.86
CA GLN A 67 -29.32 -1.32 -1.85
C GLN A 67 -29.21 -1.87 -0.42
N THR A 68 -30.27 -2.59 -0.09
CA THR A 68 -30.51 -3.45 1.06
C THR A 68 -29.50 -4.60 1.13
N ILE A 69 -29.10 -4.91 2.36
CA ILE A 69 -28.32 -6.09 2.74
C ILE A 69 -29.11 -7.35 2.40
N ALA A 70 -28.54 -8.22 1.56
CA ALA A 70 -28.98 -9.59 1.39
C ALA A 70 -27.75 -10.50 1.43
N ILE A 71 -27.70 -11.30 2.49
CA ILE A 71 -26.78 -12.42 2.68
C ILE A 71 -27.26 -13.53 1.74
N THR A 72 -26.39 -13.99 0.84
CA THR A 72 -26.59 -15.26 0.14
C THR A 72 -25.33 -16.10 0.28
N THR A 73 -25.45 -17.15 1.09
CA THR A 73 -24.60 -18.32 1.05
C THR A 73 -24.76 -18.99 -0.31
N THR A 74 -23.68 -19.12 -1.06
CA THR A 74 -23.59 -20.03 -2.20
C THR A 74 -22.35 -20.89 -2.01
N GLU A 75 -22.56 -22.11 -1.52
CA GLU A 75 -21.66 -23.22 -1.75
C GLU A 75 -21.89 -23.71 -3.18
N ALA A 76 -20.86 -23.68 -4.03
CA ALA A 76 -20.45 -24.82 -4.83
C ALA A 76 -19.32 -24.44 -5.82
N ASN A 77 -18.35 -25.34 -5.79
CA ASN A 77 -17.56 -25.84 -6.91
C ASN A 77 -16.18 -25.24 -7.17
N VAL A 78 -15.22 -26.13 -6.93
CA VAL A 78 -13.81 -26.05 -7.25
C VAL A 78 -13.67 -26.05 -8.77
N ASN A 79 -13.10 -24.98 -9.31
CA ASN A 79 -12.26 -25.09 -10.49
C ASN A 79 -10.89 -24.54 -10.10
N GLU A 80 -9.95 -25.47 -9.92
CA GLU A 80 -8.52 -25.21 -9.99
C GLU A 80 -8.19 -24.79 -11.42
N GLU A 81 -8.24 -23.48 -11.69
CA GLU A 81 -7.48 -22.91 -12.79
C GLU A 81 -6.29 -22.15 -12.21
N GLN A 82 -5.14 -22.75 -12.46
CA GLN A 82 -3.80 -22.20 -12.37
C GLN A 82 -3.78 -20.76 -12.90
N SER A 83 -4.00 -19.79 -12.01
CA SER A 83 -3.81 -18.37 -12.32
C SER A 83 -2.31 -18.11 -12.28
N GLU A 84 -1.75 -17.70 -13.42
CA GLU A 84 -0.42 -17.12 -13.48
C GLU A 84 -0.28 -16.10 -12.35
N ILE A 85 0.75 -16.26 -11.51
CA ILE A 85 1.05 -15.36 -10.39
C ILE A 85 1.54 -14.04 -10.98
N THR A 86 0.59 -13.22 -11.44
CA THR A 86 0.80 -11.79 -11.59
C THR A 86 0.65 -11.24 -10.18
N THR A 87 1.77 -11.06 -9.48
CA THR A 87 1.77 -10.43 -8.15
C THR A 87 1.02 -9.11 -8.22
N ALA A 88 -0.02 -8.91 -7.41
CA ALA A 88 -0.82 -7.70 -7.50
C ALA A 88 0.06 -6.46 -7.25
N LYS A 89 -0.22 -5.37 -7.99
CA LYS A 89 0.58 -4.14 -7.89
C LYS A 89 0.43 -3.52 -6.51
N PRO A 90 1.51 -2.99 -5.90
CA PRO A 90 1.41 -2.28 -4.63
C PRO A 90 0.45 -1.09 -4.69
N ASN A 91 -0.08 -0.71 -3.52
CA ASN A 91 -1.04 0.39 -3.33
C ASN A 91 -2.38 0.19 -4.06
N THR A 92 -2.83 -1.06 -4.16
CA THR A 92 -4.12 -1.40 -4.80
C THR A 92 -4.98 -2.26 -3.88
N SER A 93 -6.30 -2.20 -4.05
CA SER A 93 -7.23 -3.09 -3.34
C SER A 93 -6.96 -4.57 -3.65
N SER A 94 -6.57 -4.88 -4.89
CA SER A 94 -6.21 -6.25 -5.28
C SER A 94 -5.04 -6.80 -4.46
N LYS A 95 -4.03 -5.98 -4.14
CA LYS A 95 -2.94 -6.39 -3.25
C LYS A 95 -3.39 -6.55 -1.79
N VAL A 96 -4.30 -5.71 -1.32
CA VAL A 96 -4.92 -5.87 0.01
C VAL A 96 -5.69 -7.20 0.09
N ASP A 97 -6.45 -7.56 -0.95
CA ASP A 97 -7.20 -8.82 -1.02
C ASP A 97 -6.26 -10.03 -1.05
N GLU A 98 -5.17 -9.94 -1.81
CA GLU A 98 -4.11 -10.97 -1.86
C GLU A 98 -3.51 -11.22 -0.48
N ILE A 99 -3.10 -10.16 0.22
CA ILE A 99 -2.51 -10.23 1.57
C ILE A 99 -3.52 -10.79 2.57
N SER A 100 -4.75 -10.28 2.55
CA SER A 100 -5.81 -10.69 3.48
C SER A 100 -6.16 -12.18 3.29
N ARG A 101 -6.23 -12.65 2.04
CA ARG A 101 -6.46 -14.07 1.71
C ARG A 101 -5.31 -14.94 2.19
N GLN A 102 -4.07 -14.51 1.97
CA GLN A 102 -2.88 -15.24 2.42
C GLN A 102 -2.86 -15.35 3.95
N ALA A 103 -2.93 -14.21 4.65
CA ALA A 103 -2.92 -14.16 6.11
C ALA A 103 -4.06 -14.98 6.73
N LYS A 104 -5.27 -14.93 6.15
CA LYS A 104 -6.41 -15.74 6.60
C LYS A 104 -6.18 -17.25 6.43
N ASN A 105 -5.49 -17.67 5.37
CA ASN A 105 -5.12 -19.07 5.20
C ASN A 105 -4.07 -19.49 6.21
N ASP A 106 -3.05 -18.67 6.43
CA ASP A 106 -1.98 -18.93 7.38
C ASP A 106 -2.48 -18.95 8.83
N ALA A 107 -3.48 -18.11 9.15
CA ALA A 107 -4.13 -18.03 10.45
C ALA A 107 -4.76 -19.36 10.91
N LYS A 108 -5.10 -20.27 9.98
CA LYS A 108 -5.63 -21.61 10.32
C LYS A 108 -4.62 -22.44 11.13
N ASN A 109 -3.33 -22.21 10.88
CA ASN A 109 -2.22 -22.92 11.51
C ASN A 109 -1.34 -21.92 12.28
N ILE A 110 -1.94 -20.90 12.89
CA ILE A 110 -1.20 -19.95 13.73
C ILE A 110 -0.71 -20.68 14.99
N ASP A 111 0.54 -20.42 15.34
CA ASP A 111 1.18 -20.92 16.55
C ASP A 111 1.68 -19.74 17.41
N VAL A 112 2.23 -20.08 18.58
CA VAL A 112 2.71 -19.08 19.54
C VAL A 112 3.87 -18.26 18.96
N GLU A 113 4.75 -18.86 18.17
CA GLU A 113 5.90 -18.19 17.58
C GLU A 113 5.45 -17.10 16.60
N LYS A 114 4.56 -17.43 15.66
CA LYS A 114 3.98 -16.46 14.72
C LYS A 114 3.17 -15.38 15.41
N THR A 115 2.53 -15.73 16.53
CA THR A 115 1.77 -14.76 17.33
C THR A 115 2.69 -13.73 17.96
N ILE A 116 3.79 -14.19 18.59
CA ILE A 116 4.79 -13.30 19.17
C ILE A 116 5.45 -12.45 18.08
N GLU A 117 5.78 -13.04 16.93
CA GLU A 117 6.33 -12.32 15.77
C GLU A 117 5.39 -11.19 15.30
N ALA A 118 4.10 -11.50 15.12
CA ALA A 118 3.10 -10.52 14.71
C ALA A 118 2.95 -9.38 15.72
N ILE A 119 2.83 -9.70 17.01
CA ILE A 119 2.68 -8.71 18.07
C ILE A 119 3.94 -7.84 18.17
N ASN A 120 5.14 -8.43 18.13
CA ASN A 120 6.39 -7.69 18.18
C ASN A 120 6.55 -6.78 16.97
N PHE A 121 6.24 -7.26 15.76
CA PHE A 121 6.28 -6.42 14.57
C PHE A 121 5.36 -5.21 14.70
N ILE A 122 4.11 -5.42 15.14
CA ILE A 122 3.16 -4.32 15.33
C ILE A 122 3.68 -3.34 16.39
N LYS A 123 4.23 -3.83 17.50
CA LYS A 123 4.77 -3.00 18.59
C LYS A 123 5.99 -2.20 18.16
N GLU A 124 6.97 -2.83 17.52
CA GLU A 124 8.24 -2.20 17.12
C GLU A 124 8.05 -1.16 16.01
N ASN A 125 7.03 -1.34 15.16
CA ASN A 125 6.72 -0.39 14.09
C ASN A 125 5.75 0.72 14.52
N TYR A 126 5.24 0.74 15.75
CA TYR A 126 4.34 1.81 16.18
C TYR A 126 5.08 3.16 16.34
N PRO A 127 4.54 4.31 15.85
CA PRO A 127 3.39 4.49 14.95
C PRO A 127 3.78 4.54 13.46
N ASN A 128 5.01 4.17 13.11
CA ASN A 128 5.66 4.28 11.80
C ASN A 128 5.21 3.23 10.76
N TYR A 129 3.96 2.76 10.81
CA TYR A 129 3.44 1.76 9.86
C TYR A 129 3.44 2.21 8.39
N PHE A 130 3.48 3.53 8.18
CA PHE A 130 3.36 4.15 6.86
C PHE A 130 4.69 4.44 6.17
N ALA A 131 5.82 4.01 6.76
CA ALA A 131 7.16 4.35 6.28
C ALA A 131 7.47 3.81 4.88
N SER A 132 6.85 2.69 4.49
CA SER A 132 6.99 2.10 3.16
C SER A 132 5.82 1.16 2.86
N ASN A 133 5.65 0.82 1.57
CA ASN A 133 4.69 -0.20 1.16
C ASN A 133 4.97 -1.54 1.86
N GLU A 134 6.24 -1.92 2.06
CA GLU A 134 6.60 -3.17 2.73
C GLU A 134 6.10 -3.20 4.19
N VAL A 135 6.29 -2.10 4.93
CA VAL A 135 5.82 -2.01 6.32
C VAL A 135 4.30 -2.05 6.37
N MET A 136 3.60 -1.32 5.48
CA MET A 136 2.14 -1.36 5.42
C MET A 136 1.62 -2.76 5.06
N GLU A 137 2.24 -3.43 4.08
CA GLU A 137 1.85 -4.78 3.65
C GLU A 137 2.05 -5.82 4.77
N LYS A 138 3.19 -5.77 5.48
CA LYS A 138 3.43 -6.62 6.66
C LYS A 138 2.47 -6.30 7.80
N THR A 139 2.16 -5.03 8.03
CA THR A 139 1.18 -4.62 9.05
C THR A 139 -0.21 -5.20 8.73
N MET A 140 -0.64 -5.13 7.46
CA MET A 140 -1.89 -5.77 7.03
C MET A 140 -1.85 -7.29 7.21
N TYR A 141 -0.75 -7.94 6.83
CA TYR A 141 -0.58 -9.39 6.95
C TYR A 141 -0.70 -9.84 8.41
N TYR A 142 0.12 -9.27 9.31
CA TYR A 142 0.10 -9.64 10.72
C TYR A 142 -1.21 -9.24 11.42
N GLY A 143 -1.80 -8.11 11.03
CA GLY A 143 -3.11 -7.71 11.52
C GLY A 143 -4.19 -8.76 11.23
N TYR A 144 -4.32 -9.15 9.96
CA TYR A 144 -5.28 -10.17 9.54
C TYR A 144 -4.94 -11.56 10.12
N LEU A 145 -3.65 -11.89 10.26
CA LEU A 145 -3.18 -13.14 10.85
C LEU A 145 -3.67 -13.28 12.30
N LEU A 146 -3.49 -12.22 13.11
CA LEU A 146 -3.95 -12.17 14.49
C LEU A 146 -5.48 -12.16 14.59
N GLU A 147 -6.15 -11.32 13.79
CA GLU A 147 -7.61 -11.22 13.78
C GLU A 147 -8.25 -12.60 13.55
N TYR A 148 -7.88 -13.28 12.46
CA TYR A 148 -8.49 -14.56 12.11
C TYR A 148 -7.95 -15.72 12.95
N GLY A 149 -6.70 -15.65 13.39
CA GLY A 149 -6.09 -16.69 14.22
C GLY A 149 -6.74 -16.81 15.59
N TYR A 150 -7.13 -15.66 16.15
CA TYR A 150 -7.66 -15.51 17.50
C TYR A 150 -9.14 -15.11 17.58
N LYS A 151 -9.82 -14.95 16.44
CA LYS A 151 -11.27 -14.73 16.40
C LYS A 151 -11.99 -15.77 17.26
N ASN A 152 -12.81 -15.30 18.20
CA ASN A 152 -13.54 -16.11 19.18
C ASN A 152 -12.68 -16.94 20.14
N LYS A 153 -11.36 -16.71 20.20
CA LYS A 153 -10.41 -17.40 21.10
C LYS A 153 -9.75 -16.45 22.08
N ASN A 154 -9.29 -15.29 21.59
CA ASN A 154 -8.68 -14.24 22.40
C ASN A 154 -8.99 -12.87 21.78
N ASN A 155 -9.89 -12.12 22.42
CA ASN A 155 -10.33 -10.84 21.91
C ASN A 155 -9.18 -9.81 21.87
N ASN A 156 -8.26 -9.80 22.83
CA ASN A 156 -7.17 -8.82 22.84
C ASN A 156 -6.27 -8.95 21.60
N TYR A 157 -5.97 -10.18 21.19
CA TYR A 157 -5.16 -10.41 19.97
C TYR A 157 -5.98 -10.15 18.70
N ALA A 158 -7.26 -10.53 18.71
CA ALA A 158 -8.13 -10.31 17.56
C ALA A 158 -8.37 -8.81 17.31
N ASP A 159 -8.61 -8.04 18.37
CA ASP A 159 -8.80 -6.58 18.34
C ASP A 159 -7.52 -5.89 17.84
N LEU A 160 -6.36 -6.21 18.42
CA LEU A 160 -5.07 -5.67 17.96
C LEU A 160 -4.88 -5.93 16.46
N GLY A 161 -5.19 -7.15 16.02
CA GLY A 161 -5.08 -7.54 14.62
C GLY A 161 -5.99 -6.74 13.70
N MET A 162 -7.25 -6.59 14.11
CA MET A 162 -8.26 -5.83 13.38
C MET A 162 -7.86 -4.35 13.25
N ASP A 163 -7.36 -3.75 14.33
CA ASP A 163 -6.95 -2.34 14.33
C ASP A 163 -5.65 -2.11 13.54
N ALA A 164 -4.66 -3.00 13.70
CA ALA A 164 -3.44 -2.98 12.89
C ALA A 164 -3.74 -3.11 11.40
N TYR A 165 -4.69 -3.96 11.00
CA TYR A 165 -5.11 -4.06 9.60
C TYR A 165 -5.81 -2.78 9.12
N GLN A 166 -6.74 -2.25 9.91
CA GLN A 166 -7.54 -1.09 9.53
C GLN A 166 -6.73 0.20 9.40
N VAL A 167 -5.75 0.42 10.29
CA VAL A 167 -4.96 1.66 10.30
C VAL A 167 -4.17 1.86 9.00
N VAL A 168 -3.70 0.77 8.38
CA VAL A 168 -2.89 0.84 7.14
C VAL A 168 -3.71 0.68 5.87
N LYS A 169 -4.77 -0.14 5.84
CA LYS A 169 -5.39 -0.55 4.56
C LYS A 169 -6.02 0.60 3.78
N TYR A 170 -6.51 1.63 4.45
CA TYR A 170 -7.14 2.79 3.79
C TYR A 170 -6.09 3.77 3.29
N VAL A 171 -5.03 4.00 4.06
CA VAL A 171 -3.88 4.81 3.64
C VAL A 171 -3.13 4.16 2.48
N TYR A 172 -2.88 2.84 2.55
CA TYR A 172 -2.19 2.07 1.52
C TYR A 172 -2.85 2.18 0.14
N ARG A 173 -4.19 2.19 0.09
CA ARG A 173 -4.96 2.34 -1.16
C ARG A 173 -5.25 3.80 -1.55
N GLY A 174 -4.73 4.76 -0.78
CA GLY A 174 -4.96 6.19 -1.00
C GLY A 174 -6.38 6.68 -0.70
N ALA A 175 -7.16 5.93 0.08
CA ALA A 175 -8.51 6.32 0.49
C ALA A 175 -8.51 7.24 1.72
N GLU A 176 -7.47 7.15 2.56
CA GLU A 176 -7.22 8.02 3.70
C GLU A 176 -5.78 8.55 3.65
N LYS A 177 -5.52 9.61 4.39
CA LYS A 177 -4.17 10.13 4.67
C LYS A 177 -3.77 9.80 6.09
N VAL A 178 -2.47 9.78 6.36
CA VAL A 178 -1.94 9.53 7.71
C VAL A 178 -2.51 10.53 8.72
N GLU A 179 -2.72 11.78 8.30
CA GLU A 179 -3.21 12.87 9.16
C GLU A 179 -4.73 12.87 9.38
N ASP A 180 -5.48 11.99 8.69
CA ASP A 180 -6.93 11.94 8.83
C ASP A 180 -7.32 11.49 10.25
N ILE A 181 -8.41 12.06 10.77
CA ILE A 181 -8.89 11.79 12.13
C ILE A 181 -9.15 10.29 12.33
N SER A 182 -9.74 9.62 11.34
CA SER A 182 -9.99 8.17 11.38
C SER A 182 -8.70 7.39 11.54
N THR A 183 -7.66 7.70 10.77
CA THR A 183 -6.35 7.04 10.86
C THR A 183 -5.68 7.30 12.20
N GLN A 184 -5.74 8.54 12.71
CA GLN A 184 -5.19 8.90 14.02
C GLN A 184 -5.93 8.22 15.19
N GLU A 185 -7.25 8.08 15.11
CA GLU A 185 -8.02 7.32 16.10
C GLU A 185 -7.66 5.82 16.06
N ASN A 186 -7.48 5.23 14.88
CA ASN A 186 -7.04 3.84 14.75
C ASN A 186 -5.65 3.62 15.39
N LEU A 187 -4.70 4.54 15.22
CA LEU A 187 -3.41 4.48 15.93
C LEU A 187 -3.58 4.49 17.45
N LYS A 188 -4.49 5.31 17.98
CA LYS A 188 -4.76 5.35 19.44
C LYS A 188 -5.33 4.03 19.95
N GLN A 189 -6.19 3.36 19.17
CA GLN A 189 -6.72 2.06 19.59
C GLN A 189 -5.63 1.00 19.65
N ILE A 190 -4.73 0.96 18.67
CA ILE A 190 -3.58 0.03 18.66
C ILE A 190 -2.74 0.15 19.94
N VAL A 191 -2.47 1.36 20.43
CA VAL A 191 -1.74 1.54 21.71
C VAL A 191 -2.51 0.91 22.87
N LYS A 192 -3.82 1.16 22.97
CA LYS A 192 -4.64 0.57 24.02
C LYS A 192 -4.69 -0.94 23.91
N ASP A 193 -4.66 -1.48 22.70
CA ASP A 193 -4.68 -2.92 22.44
C ASP A 193 -3.37 -3.57 22.86
N LEU A 194 -2.24 -2.94 22.53
CA LEU A 194 -0.92 -3.35 22.99
C LEU A 194 -0.81 -3.30 24.52
N ASP A 195 -1.38 -2.30 25.18
CA ASP A 195 -1.39 -2.22 26.65
C ASP A 195 -2.21 -3.33 27.33
N ARG A 196 -3.19 -3.91 26.62
CA ARG A 196 -3.98 -5.07 27.09
C ARG A 196 -3.24 -6.40 26.94
N ILE A 197 -2.17 -6.44 26.15
CA ILE A 197 -1.36 -7.62 25.87
C ILE A 197 -0.12 -7.58 26.78
N LYS A 198 -0.05 -8.52 27.74
CA LYS A 198 1.02 -8.62 28.74
C LYS A 198 2.02 -9.71 28.39
#